data_AF-A0A968G8W0-F1
#
_entry.id   AF-A0A968G8W0-F1
#
_cell.length_a   1.000
_cell.length_b   1.000
_cell.length_c   1.000
_cell.angle_alpha   90.00
_cell.angle_beta   90.00
_cell.angle_gamma   90.00
#
_symmetry.space_group_name_H-M   'P 1'
#
loop_
_entity.id
_entity.type
_entity.pdbx_description
1 polymer ?
#
loop_
_entity_poly.entity_id
_entity_poly.type
_entity_poly.pdbx_seq_one_letter_code
_entity_poly.pdbx_strand_id
1 'polypeptide(L)' 'RAQVQQARRPPRVGTMVACEHCGLHVPEREAIRDDGHFYCSKAHRKAGGRPPGA' A
#
# COMPACT_ATOMS: atom_id res chain seq x y z
N ARG A 1 -6.83 19.75 -20.58
CA ARG A 1 -6.99 18.38 -20.02
C ARG A 1 -5.61 17.84 -19.68
N ALA A 2 -5.09 18.18 -18.50
CA ALA A 2 -3.73 17.82 -18.10
C ALA A 2 -3.70 16.38 -17.56
N GLN A 3 -3.41 15.43 -18.42
CA GLN A 3 -3.16 14.05 -18.05
C GLN A 3 -1.79 13.99 -17.38
N VAL A 4 -1.77 13.86 -16.06
CA VAL A 4 -0.56 13.69 -15.26
C VAL A 4 0.04 12.33 -15.59
N GLN A 5 0.98 12.34 -16.53
CA GLN A 5 1.85 11.22 -16.89
C GLN A 5 2.77 10.94 -15.70
N GLN A 6 2.27 10.22 -14.70
CA GLN A 6 3.12 9.68 -13.64
C GLN A 6 4.06 8.67 -14.30
N ALA A 7 5.34 9.06 -14.35
CA ALA A 7 6.40 8.38 -15.06
C ALA A 7 6.34 6.87 -14.83
N ARG A 8 6.11 6.12 -15.92
CA ARG A 8 6.22 4.66 -16.03
C ARG A 8 7.69 4.23 -15.90
N ARG A 9 8.36 4.66 -14.84
CA ARG A 9 9.62 4.04 -14.45
C ARG A 9 9.24 2.62 -14.04
N PRO A 10 9.85 1.57 -14.62
CA PRO A 10 9.54 0.22 -14.19
C PRO A 10 9.72 0.18 -12.68
N PRO A 11 8.71 -0.27 -11.90
CA PRO A 11 8.89 -0.41 -10.48
C PRO A 11 10.12 -1.29 -10.32
N ARG A 12 11.19 -0.75 -9.72
CA ARG A 12 12.32 -1.58 -9.34
C ARG A 12 11.70 -2.65 -8.44
N VAL A 13 11.77 -3.90 -8.86
CA VAL A 13 11.27 -5.06 -8.10
C VAL A 13 12.06 -5.11 -6.79
N GLY A 14 11.58 -4.36 -5.81
CA GLY A 14 12.04 -4.35 -4.43
C GLY A 14 11.15 -5.27 -3.59
N THR A 15 11.38 -5.27 -2.28
CA THR A 15 10.57 -6.02 -1.33
C THR A 15 9.08 -5.71 -1.53
N MET A 16 8.28 -6.75 -1.75
CA MET A 16 6.83 -6.66 -1.81
C MET A 16 6.28 -7.00 -0.44
N VAL A 17 5.33 -6.20 0.05
CA VAL A 17 4.69 -6.37 1.36
C VAL A 17 3.19 -6.48 1.18
N ALA A 18 2.53 -7.26 2.02
CA ALA A 18 1.07 -7.42 2.00
C ALA A 18 0.41 -6.35 2.87
N CYS A 19 -0.68 -5.78 2.38
CA CYS A 19 -1.51 -4.86 3.17
C CYS A 19 -2.26 -5.63 4.26
N GLU A 20 -2.08 -5.27 5.53
CA GLU A 20 -2.71 -6.00 6.66
C GLU A 20 -4.24 -5.90 6.71
N HIS A 21 -4.80 -4.92 6.01
CA HIS A 21 -6.25 -4.72 5.94
C HIS A 21 -6.90 -5.50 4.78
N CYS A 22 -6.23 -5.64 3.64
CA CYS A 22 -6.85 -6.18 2.41
C CYS A 22 -6.04 -7.29 1.70
N GLY A 23 -4.82 -7.59 2.15
CA GLY A 23 -3.94 -8.59 1.56
C GLY A 23 -3.29 -8.18 0.23
N LEU A 24 -3.49 -6.95 -0.24
CA LEU A 24 -2.89 -6.49 -1.49
C LEU A 24 -1.37 -6.39 -1.36
N HIS A 25 -0.65 -7.07 -2.25
CA HIS A 25 0.80 -6.95 -2.35
C HIS A 25 1.19 -5.65 -3.06
N VAL A 26 1.92 -4.81 -2.36
CA VAL A 26 2.44 -3.53 -2.87
C VAL A 26 3.94 -3.45 -2.60
N PRO A 27 4.71 -2.69 -3.40
CA PRO A 27 6.13 -2.46 -3.11
C PRO A 27 6.29 -1.75 -1.77
N GLU A 28 7.22 -2.19 -0.93
CA GLU A 28 7.46 -1.63 0.42
C GLU A 28 7.66 -0.10 0.40
N ARG A 29 8.33 0.40 -0.65
CA ARG A 29 8.56 1.84 -0.88
C ARG A 29 7.30 2.67 -1.14
N GLU A 30 6.23 2.03 -1.58
CA GLU A 30 4.92 2.65 -1.84
C GLU A 30 3.92 2.31 -0.73
N ALA A 31 4.20 1.26 0.05
CA ALA A 31 3.44 0.89 1.22
C ALA A 31 3.65 1.90 2.35
N ILE A 32 2.60 2.08 3.14
CA ILE A 32 2.64 2.89 4.36
C ILE A 32 2.94 1.94 5.51
N ARG A 33 4.06 2.14 6.20
CA ARG A 33 4.44 1.39 7.39
C ARG A 33 3.92 2.10 8.64
N ASP A 34 3.21 1.37 9.49
CA ASP A 34 2.66 1.88 10.76
C ASP A 34 2.68 0.75 11.79
N ASP A 35 3.32 0.98 12.95
CA ASP A 35 3.44 -0.01 14.05
C ASP A 35 3.92 -1.42 13.62
N GLY A 36 4.80 -1.48 12.61
CA GLY A 36 5.31 -2.76 12.07
C GLY A 36 4.41 -3.43 11.03
N HIS A 37 3.24 -2.86 10.74
CA HIS A 37 2.31 -3.32 9.71
C HIS A 37 2.44 -2.51 8.43
N PHE A 38 2.07 -3.11 7.30
CA PHE A 38 2.10 -2.46 6.00
C PHE A 38 0.68 -2.24 5.45
N TYR A 39 0.47 -1.11 4.78
CA TYR A 39 -0.82 -0.73 4.22
C TYR A 39 -0.66 -0.15 2.82
N CYS A 40 -1.54 -0.53 1.88
CA CYS A 40 -1.51 0.00 0.52
C CYS A 40 -2.06 1.44 0.41
N SER A 41 -2.72 1.97 1.45
CA SER A 41 -3.30 3.30 1.43
C SER A 41 -3.45 3.89 2.84
N LYS A 42 -3.55 5.23 2.93
CA LYS A 42 -3.81 5.94 4.20
C LYS A 42 -5.17 5.56 4.81
N ALA A 43 -6.14 5.20 3.98
CA ALA A 43 -7.46 4.76 4.42
C ALA A 43 -7.35 3.44 5.18
N HIS A 44 -6.62 2.47 4.64
CA HIS A 44 -6.38 1.18 5.30
C HIS A 44 -5.54 1.31 6.56
N ARG A 45 -4.49 2.16 6.53
CA ARG A 45 -3.73 2.47 7.74
C ARG A 45 -4.63 3.06 8.84
N LYS A 46 -5.52 4.01 8.49
CA LYS A 46 -6.45 4.62 9.44
C LYS A 46 -7.53 3.64 9.93
N ALA A 47 -7.96 2.71 9.08
CA ALA A 47 -8.87 1.64 9.46
C ALA A 47 -8.19 0.63 10.40
N GLY A 48 -6.85 0.52 10.34
CA GLY A 48 -6.05 -0.37 11.18
C GLY A 48 -6.06 -1.80 10.66
N GLY A 49 -5.74 -2.75 11.54
CA GLY A 49 -5.92 -4.18 11.27
C GLY A 49 -7.36 -4.50 10.83
N ARG A 50 -7.53 -5.62 10.12
CA ARG A 50 -8.82 -6.00 9.51
C ARG A 50 -10.00 -5.73 10.46
N PRO A 51 -11.00 -4.92 10.04
CA PRO A 51 -12.14 -4.60 10.88
C PRO A 51 -12.83 -5.90 11.30
N PRO A 52 -13.15 -6.08 12.59
CA PRO A 52 -13.89 -7.26 13.03
C PRO A 52 -15.30 -7.18 12.45
N GLY A 53 -15.60 -7.99 11.43
CA GLY A 53 -16.97 -8.15 10.93
C GLY A 53 -17.20 -8.04 9.41
N ALA A 54 -16.18 -8.25 8.57
CA ALA A 54 -16.37 -8.43 7.12
C ALA A 54 -15.84 -9.80 6.64
#